data_AF-A0A7Y5GNU2-F1
#
_entry.id   AF-A0A7Y5GNU2-F1
#
_cell.length_a   1.000
_cell.length_b   1.000
_cell.length_c   1.000
_cell.angle_alpha   90.00
_cell.angle_beta   90.00
_cell.angle_gamma   90.00
#
_symmetry.space_group_name_H-M   'P 1'
#
loop_
_entity.id
_entity.type
_entity.pdbx_description
1 polymer ?
#
loop_
_entity_poly.entity_id
_entity_poly.type
_entity_poly.pdbx_seq_one_letter_code
_entity_poly.pdbx_strand_id
1 'polypeptide(L)'
;MMKKILLGCFIVGSAFLFTHCDVTYDNVVNIRSIAAENVYLNFLGRLITVTPNASVQIKDVRKGTYRFATTFDIPSSVTGASVEGESEGEIVMGPGTRVAIFYSSRIQATTGTGGTAGQTNYILIASISSSDDVNTATGP
;
A
#
# COMPACT_ATOMS: atom_id res chain seq x y z
N MET A 1 11.72 10.84 -62.73
CA MET A 1 10.91 11.63 -61.78
C MET A 1 10.23 10.80 -60.67
N MET A 2 10.03 9.48 -60.84
CA MET A 2 9.35 8.61 -59.85
C MET A 2 10.17 8.19 -58.61
N LYS A 3 11.52 8.23 -58.67
CA LYS A 3 12.40 7.79 -57.56
C LYS A 3 12.38 8.71 -56.32
N LYS A 4 12.02 9.99 -56.49
CA LYS A 4 11.99 10.98 -55.40
C LYS A 4 10.72 10.89 -54.54
N ILE A 5 9.65 10.28 -55.07
CA ILE A 5 8.37 10.12 -54.36
C ILE A 5 8.44 8.96 -53.36
N LEU A 6 9.17 7.88 -53.69
CA LEU A 6 9.32 6.73 -52.81
C LEU A 6 10.10 7.05 -51.51
N LEU A 7 11.07 7.97 -51.58
CA LEU A 7 11.89 8.36 -50.42
C LEU A 7 11.10 9.26 -49.44
N GLY A 8 10.16 10.06 -49.94
CA GLY A 8 9.30 10.92 -49.12
C GLY A 8 8.31 10.13 -48.26
N CYS A 9 7.73 9.05 -48.79
CA CYS A 9 6.81 8.20 -48.03
C CYS A 9 7.50 7.44 -46.88
N PHE A 10 8.78 7.11 -47.01
CA PHE A 10 9.52 6.37 -45.97
C PHE A 10 9.88 7.26 -44.76
N ILE A 11 10.20 8.53 -45.00
CA ILE A 11 10.59 9.48 -43.93
C ILE A 11 9.37 10.00 -43.15
N VAL A 12 8.22 10.15 -43.80
CA VAL A 12 6.96 10.56 -43.12
C VAL A 12 6.35 9.41 -42.32
N GLY A 13 6.56 8.15 -42.75
CA GLY A 13 6.09 6.97 -42.01
C GLY A 13 6.81 6.70 -40.69
N SER A 14 8.11 7.02 -40.59
CA SER A 14 8.87 6.81 -39.35
C SER A 14 8.58 7.84 -38.25
N ALA A 15 8.00 9.00 -38.60
CA ALA A 15 7.69 10.06 -37.63
C ALA A 15 6.50 9.72 -36.71
N PHE A 16 5.66 8.73 -37.08
CA PHE A 16 4.52 8.30 -36.28
C PHE A 16 4.84 7.18 -35.26
N LEU A 17 6.06 6.63 -35.27
CA LEU A 17 6.45 5.55 -34.36
C LEU A 17 6.95 6.03 -32.98
N PHE A 18 7.02 7.35 -32.77
CA PHE A 18 7.39 7.96 -31.49
C PHE A 18 6.20 8.59 -30.76
N THR A 19 4.97 8.13 -31.00
CA THR A 19 3.89 8.37 -30.06
C THR A 19 4.28 7.68 -28.76
N HIS A 20 4.79 8.47 -27.80
CA HIS A 20 4.95 8.05 -26.41
C HIS A 20 3.60 7.50 -25.96
N CYS A 21 3.48 6.18 -25.89
CA CYS A 21 2.44 5.55 -25.12
C CYS A 21 2.82 5.84 -23.67
N ASP A 22 2.35 6.97 -23.13
CA ASP A 22 2.38 7.21 -21.70
C ASP A 22 1.60 6.05 -21.08
N VAL A 23 2.35 5.11 -20.51
CA VAL A 23 1.78 3.98 -19.79
C VAL A 23 1.29 4.54 -18.47
N THR A 24 0.11 5.16 -18.49
CA THR A 24 -0.57 5.58 -17.27
C THR A 24 -0.99 4.32 -16.53
N TYR A 25 -0.42 4.10 -15.34
CA TYR A 25 -0.79 2.98 -14.49
C TYR A 25 -2.01 3.41 -13.67
N ASP A 26 -3.21 2.88 -13.92
CA ASP A 26 -4.42 3.19 -13.12
C ASP A 26 -4.45 2.47 -11.74
N ASN A 27 -3.28 2.13 -11.24
CA ASN A 27 -3.11 1.38 -10.01
C ASN A 27 -3.02 2.32 -8.82
N VAL A 28 -3.79 2.03 -7.78
CA VAL A 28 -3.93 2.91 -6.62
C VAL A 28 -3.82 2.12 -5.32
N VAL A 29 -3.04 2.61 -4.38
CA VAL A 29 -3.02 2.14 -2.99
C VAL A 29 -3.59 3.23 -2.10
N ASN A 30 -4.70 2.95 -1.44
CA ASN A 30 -5.34 3.83 -0.48
C ASN A 30 -4.99 3.35 0.92
N ILE A 31 -4.48 4.23 1.76
CA ILE A 31 -4.09 3.92 3.14
C ILE A 31 -4.91 4.81 4.04
N ARG A 32 -5.68 4.25 4.96
CA ARG A 32 -6.48 5.00 5.92
C ARG A 32 -6.15 4.53 7.33
N SER A 33 -5.97 5.48 8.24
CA SER A 33 -5.79 5.19 9.65
C SER A 33 -6.86 5.88 10.48
N ILE A 34 -7.50 5.12 11.36
CA ILE A 34 -8.22 5.64 12.54
C ILE A 34 -7.53 5.23 13.83
N ALA A 35 -6.28 4.75 13.75
CA ALA A 35 -5.49 4.44 14.92
C ALA A 35 -5.23 5.71 15.74
N ALA A 36 -5.05 5.53 17.05
CA ALA A 36 -4.80 6.64 17.97
C ALA A 36 -3.48 7.36 17.71
N GLU A 37 -2.49 6.64 17.17
CA GLU A 37 -1.13 7.13 16.94
C GLU A 37 -0.75 7.05 15.45
N ASN A 38 0.41 7.62 15.10
CA ASN A 38 0.91 7.57 13.73
C ASN A 38 1.21 6.12 13.31
N VAL A 39 0.88 5.82 12.07
CA VAL A 39 1.26 4.57 11.40
C VAL A 39 2.26 4.87 10.31
N TYR A 40 3.31 4.06 10.22
CA TYR A 40 4.38 4.18 9.25
C TYR A 40 4.42 2.95 8.38
N LEU A 41 4.08 3.12 7.10
CA LEU A 41 4.14 2.06 6.11
C LEU A 41 5.41 2.22 5.28
N ASN A 42 6.27 1.21 5.27
CA ASN A 42 7.33 1.09 4.28
C ASN A 42 6.75 0.39 3.04
N PHE A 43 6.61 1.13 1.94
CA PHE A 43 6.12 0.62 0.67
C PHE A 43 6.87 1.28 -0.49
N LEU A 44 7.27 0.51 -1.50
CA LEU A 44 8.11 0.96 -2.61
C LEU A 44 9.45 1.59 -2.16
N GLY A 45 10.00 1.13 -1.04
CA GLY A 45 11.22 1.68 -0.44
C GLY A 45 11.04 3.10 0.11
N ARG A 46 9.79 3.56 0.30
CA ARG A 46 9.45 4.87 0.85
C ARG A 46 8.72 4.68 2.16
N LEU A 47 9.05 5.51 3.14
CA LEU A 47 8.28 5.62 4.38
C LEU A 47 7.08 6.54 4.15
N ILE A 48 5.88 5.99 4.31
CA ILE A 48 4.62 6.73 4.26
C ILE A 48 4.10 6.86 5.68
N THR A 49 4.02 8.10 6.16
CA THR A 49 3.42 8.42 7.47
C THR A 49 1.94 8.69 7.29
N VAL A 50 1.11 7.99 8.05
CA VAL A 50 -0.33 8.19 8.13
C VAL A 50 -0.67 8.61 9.55
N THR A 51 -1.00 9.89 9.72
CA THR A 51 -1.39 10.44 11.02
C THR A 51 -2.78 9.94 11.44
N PRO A 52 -3.14 10.04 12.73
CA PRO A 52 -4.47 9.68 13.21
C PRO A 52 -5.60 10.32 12.39
N ASN A 53 -6.61 9.52 12.06
CA ASN A 53 -7.79 9.90 11.26
C ASN A 53 -7.48 10.42 9.85
N ALA A 54 -6.30 10.13 9.31
CA ALA A 54 -5.90 10.56 7.98
C ALA A 54 -5.99 9.45 6.93
N SER A 55 -5.92 9.89 5.68
CA SER A 55 -5.86 9.05 4.49
C SER A 55 -4.71 9.51 3.60
N VAL A 56 -3.95 8.56 3.07
CA VAL A 56 -2.90 8.78 2.08
C VAL A 56 -3.20 7.92 0.86
N GLN A 57 -3.03 8.49 -0.33
CA GLN A 57 -3.24 7.79 -1.59
C GLN A 57 -1.95 7.80 -2.39
N ILE A 58 -1.56 6.63 -2.89
CA ILE A 58 -0.43 6.42 -3.79
C ILE A 58 -1.01 6.00 -5.14
N LYS A 59 -0.80 6.84 -6.16
CA LYS A 59 -1.27 6.62 -7.53
C LYS A 59 -0.13 6.15 -8.43
N ASP A 60 -0.50 5.71 -9.63
CA ASP A 60 0.43 5.37 -10.70
C ASP A 60 1.45 4.30 -10.32
N VAL A 61 1.03 3.36 -9.46
CA VAL A 61 1.88 2.26 -9.00
C VAL A 61 2.09 1.28 -10.14
N ARG A 62 3.33 1.04 -10.53
CA ARG A 62 3.62 0.09 -11.62
C ARG A 62 3.09 -1.30 -11.29
N LYS A 63 2.84 -2.11 -12.32
CA LYS A 63 2.52 -3.53 -12.11
C LYS A 63 3.71 -4.27 -11.47
N GLY A 64 3.42 -5.22 -10.60
CA GLY A 64 4.43 -6.03 -9.93
C GLY A 64 4.01 -6.44 -8.52
N THR A 65 4.89 -7.18 -7.84
CA THR A 65 4.71 -7.58 -6.44
C THR A 65 5.62 -6.73 -5.57
N TYR A 66 5.04 -6.12 -4.55
CA TYR A 66 5.74 -5.18 -3.67
C TYR A 66 5.62 -5.62 -2.22
N ARG A 67 6.77 -5.78 -1.57
CA ARG A 67 6.81 -6.01 -0.13
C ARG A 67 6.45 -4.73 0.61
N PHE A 68 5.72 -4.90 1.70
CA PHE A 68 5.43 -3.82 2.64
C PHE A 68 5.65 -4.27 4.07
N ALA A 69 5.91 -3.32 4.95
CA ALA A 69 6.00 -3.53 6.38
C ALA A 69 5.49 -2.29 7.13
N THR A 70 4.81 -2.51 8.25
CA THR A 70 4.21 -1.47 9.06
C THR A 70 4.90 -1.37 10.41
N THR A 71 5.18 -0.15 10.85
CA THR A 71 5.49 0.18 12.24
C THR A 71 4.60 1.33 12.70
N PHE A 72 4.55 1.61 14.00
CA PHE A 72 3.63 2.60 14.56
C PHE A 72 4.18 3.19 15.87
N ASP A 73 3.70 4.38 16.19
CA ASP A 73 3.98 5.02 17.47
C ASP A 73 3.21 4.32 18.60
N ILE A 74 3.85 4.16 19.74
CA ILE A 74 3.25 3.53 20.93
C ILE A 74 2.87 4.66 21.90
N PRO A 75 1.59 4.75 22.33
CA PRO A 75 1.19 5.75 23.31
C PRO A 75 2.01 5.62 24.60
N SER A 76 2.41 6.74 25.20
CA SER A 76 3.17 6.73 26.46
C SER A 76 2.40 6.15 27.65
N SER A 77 1.09 5.96 27.51
CA SER A 77 0.18 5.42 28.53
C SER A 77 0.14 3.88 28.57
N VAL A 78 0.81 3.19 27.64
CA VAL A 78 0.83 1.73 27.58
C VAL A 78 2.19 1.12 27.96
N THR A 79 2.16 -0.13 28.42
CA THR A 79 3.36 -0.87 28.83
C THR A 79 3.94 -1.77 27.74
N GLY A 80 3.20 -2.00 26.67
CA GLY A 80 3.62 -2.84 25.55
C GLY A 80 2.81 -2.55 24.29
N ALA A 81 3.23 -3.17 23.19
CA ALA A 81 2.53 -3.11 21.92
C ALA A 81 2.54 -4.45 21.19
N SER A 82 1.52 -4.66 20.36
CA SER A 82 1.39 -5.82 19.50
C SER A 82 0.59 -5.48 18.25
N VAL A 83 0.54 -6.40 17.29
CA VAL A 83 -0.16 -6.21 16.03
C VAL A 83 -1.08 -7.39 15.74
N GLU A 84 -2.27 -7.10 15.24
CA GLU A 84 -3.22 -8.06 14.70
C GLU A 84 -3.43 -7.79 13.20
N GLY A 85 -3.52 -8.86 12.40
CA GLY A 85 -3.80 -8.78 10.97
C GLY A 85 -2.56 -8.50 10.10
N GLU A 86 -2.81 -7.94 8.91
CA GLU A 86 -1.84 -7.86 7.80
C GLU A 86 -0.94 -6.63 7.89
N SER A 87 0.03 -6.68 8.80
CA SER A 87 0.96 -5.56 9.05
C SER A 87 2.24 -5.62 8.23
N GLU A 88 2.57 -6.78 7.67
CA GLU A 88 3.66 -7.00 6.74
C GLU A 88 3.26 -8.06 5.71
N GLY A 89 3.86 -8.02 4.53
CA GLY A 89 3.55 -8.97 3.48
C GLY A 89 3.86 -8.45 2.08
N GLU A 90 3.08 -8.93 1.11
CA GLU A 90 3.22 -8.58 -0.30
C GLU A 90 1.89 -8.06 -0.87
N ILE A 91 1.99 -7.02 -1.69
CA ILE A 91 0.88 -6.47 -2.47
C ILE A 91 1.17 -6.74 -3.94
N VAL A 92 0.26 -7.47 -4.59
CA VAL A 92 0.32 -7.73 -6.03
C VAL A 92 -0.49 -6.66 -6.76
N MET A 93 0.17 -5.94 -7.66
CA MET A 93 -0.43 -4.90 -8.50
C MET A 93 -0.51 -5.42 -9.95
N GLY A 94 -1.71 -5.80 -10.36
CA GLY A 94 -2.10 -6.02 -11.75
C GLY A 94 -2.44 -4.69 -12.46
N PRO A 95 -3.00 -4.72 -13.68
CA PRO A 95 -3.51 -3.52 -14.35
C PRO A 95 -4.87 -3.07 -13.78
N GLY A 96 -4.96 -1.82 -13.31
CA GLY A 96 -6.19 -1.23 -12.75
C GLY A 96 -6.47 -1.59 -11.28
N THR A 97 -5.49 -2.21 -10.61
CA THR A 97 -5.64 -2.72 -9.24
C THR A 97 -5.78 -1.57 -8.24
N ARG A 98 -6.79 -1.67 -7.39
CA ARG A 98 -7.02 -0.77 -6.26
C ARG A 98 -6.87 -1.56 -4.97
N VAL A 99 -5.89 -1.16 -4.16
CA VAL A 99 -5.62 -1.74 -2.85
C VAL A 99 -6.08 -0.76 -1.78
N ALA A 100 -6.73 -1.26 -0.73
CA ALA A 100 -7.08 -0.49 0.45
C ALA A 100 -6.42 -1.12 1.67
N ILE A 101 -5.61 -0.33 2.36
CA ILE A 101 -4.97 -0.67 3.63
C ILE A 101 -5.65 0.15 4.71
N PHE A 102 -6.17 -0.54 5.72
CA PHE A 102 -6.87 0.08 6.83
C PHE A 102 -6.18 -0.23 8.15
N TYR A 103 -5.93 0.82 8.92
CA TYR A 103 -5.37 0.73 10.26
C TYR A 103 -6.37 1.24 11.30
N SER A 104 -6.47 0.50 12.39
CA SER A 104 -7.17 0.92 13.60
C SER A 104 -6.36 0.48 14.82
N SER A 105 -6.78 0.91 16.01
CA SER A 105 -6.09 0.51 17.23
C SER A 105 -7.04 0.36 18.40
N ARG A 106 -6.65 -0.48 19.37
CA ARG A 106 -7.29 -0.55 20.68
C ARG A 106 -6.26 -0.70 21.78
N ILE A 107 -6.62 -0.28 23.00
CA ILE A 107 -5.83 -0.56 24.20
C ILE A 107 -6.52 -1.71 24.94
N GLN A 108 -5.76 -2.76 25.24
CA GLN A 108 -6.21 -3.86 26.09
C GLN A 108 -5.53 -3.77 27.44
N ALA A 109 -6.32 -3.60 28.50
CA ALA A 109 -5.85 -3.68 29.87
C ALA A 109 -6.03 -5.10 30.40
N THR A 110 -5.00 -5.62 31.06
CA THR A 110 -5.11 -6.84 31.86
C THR A 110 -5.21 -6.44 33.33
N THR A 111 -6.03 -7.13 34.12
CA THR A 111 -6.06 -6.95 35.58
C THR A 111 -5.06 -7.90 36.22
N GLY A 112 -4.18 -7.39 37.08
CA GLY A 112 -3.26 -8.23 37.85
C GLY A 112 -3.99 -9.11 38.85
N THR A 113 -3.41 -10.26 39.20
CA THR A 113 -3.92 -11.11 40.28
C THR A 113 -3.93 -10.33 41.59
N GLY A 114 -5.07 -10.33 42.30
CA GLY A 114 -5.22 -9.58 43.57
C GLY A 114 -5.60 -8.10 43.42
N GLY A 115 -6.06 -7.66 42.25
CA GLY A 115 -6.61 -6.30 42.06
C GLY A 115 -5.56 -5.21 41.81
N THR A 116 -4.30 -5.58 41.58
CA THR A 116 -3.24 -4.65 41.16
C THR A 116 -3.42 -4.23 39.70
N ALA A 117 -3.03 -2.99 39.37
CA ALA A 117 -2.98 -2.50 38.01
C ALA A 117 -2.13 -3.46 37.15
N GLY A 118 -2.73 -4.10 36.17
CA GLY A 118 -2.01 -4.97 35.26
C GLY A 118 -1.52 -4.23 34.02
N GLN A 119 -0.91 -4.97 33.11
CA GLN A 119 -0.28 -4.41 31.92
C GLN A 119 -1.33 -3.90 30.92
N THR A 120 -1.04 -2.75 30.32
CA THR A 120 -1.78 -2.19 29.20
C THR A 120 -1.00 -2.41 27.91
N ASN A 121 -1.66 -2.99 26.91
CA ASN A 121 -1.07 -3.31 25.62
C ASN A 121 -1.79 -2.52 24.53
N TYR A 122 -1.03 -1.80 23.70
CA TYR A 122 -1.55 -1.15 22.52
C TYR A 122 -1.54 -2.12 21.34
N ILE A 123 -2.70 -2.33 20.73
CA ILE A 123 -2.87 -3.29 19.63
C ILE A 123 -3.18 -2.49 18.38
N LEU A 124 -2.24 -2.49 17.43
CA LEU A 124 -2.52 -2.04 16.06
C LEU A 124 -3.25 -3.17 15.32
N ILE A 125 -4.34 -2.84 14.63
CA ILE A 125 -5.10 -3.78 13.81
C ILE A 125 -4.96 -3.31 12.36
N ALA A 126 -4.44 -4.18 11.50
CA ALA A 126 -4.23 -3.94 10.08
C ALA A 126 -5.09 -4.87 9.22
N SER A 127 -5.69 -4.32 8.17
CA SER A 127 -6.44 -5.09 7.18
C SER A 127 -6.13 -4.57 5.79
N ILE A 128 -5.96 -5.49 4.84
CA ILE A 128 -5.74 -5.18 3.43
C ILE A 128 -6.86 -5.80 2.61
N SER A 129 -7.32 -5.06 1.61
CA SER A 129 -8.17 -5.59 0.55
C SER A 129 -7.69 -5.11 -0.80
N SER A 130 -7.96 -5.92 -1.83
CA SER A 130 -7.63 -5.64 -3.22
C SER A 130 -8.89 -5.76 -4.07
N SER A 131 -9.01 -4.91 -5.09
CA SER A 131 -10.07 -5.00 -6.10
C SER A 131 -9.87 -6.13 -7.09
N ASP A 132 -8.63 -6.61 -7.22
CA ASP A 132 -8.34 -7.77 -8.05
C ASP A 132 -8.80 -9.00 -7.28
N ASP A 133 -9.54 -9.90 -7.94
CA ASP A 133 -9.85 -11.21 -7.38
C ASP A 133 -8.53 -11.84 -6.93
N VAL A 134 -8.36 -11.98 -5.62
CA VAL A 134 -7.31 -12.80 -5.04
C VAL A 134 -7.61 -14.21 -5.53
N ASN A 135 -6.98 -14.60 -6.64
CA ASN A 135 -6.90 -16.00 -7.00
C ASN A 135 -6.09 -16.62 -5.87
N THR A 136 -6.83 -17.17 -4.90
CA THR A 136 -6.34 -17.67 -3.63
C THR A 136 -5.09 -18.48 -3.88
N ALA A 137 -4.00 -18.10 -3.21
CA ALA A 137 -2.79 -18.89 -3.15
C ALA A 137 -3.19 -20.36 -2.93
N THR A 138 -2.96 -21.19 -3.94
CA THR A 138 -2.99 -22.63 -3.77
C THR A 138 -1.74 -22.97 -2.97
N GLY A 139 -1.95 -23.36 -1.72
CA GLY A 139 -1.00 -24.12 -0.94
C GLY A 139 -1.76 -25.18 -0.13
N PRO A 140 -1.12 -26.29 0.27
CA PRO A 140 0.26 -26.71 0.03
C PRO A 140 0.45 -27.53 -1.27
#